data_AF-A0A840PAA4-F1
#
_entry.id   AF-A0A840PAA4-F1
#
_cell.length_a   1.000
_cell.length_b   1.000
_cell.length_c   1.000
_cell.angle_alpha   90.00
_cell.angle_beta   90.00
_cell.angle_gamma   90.00
#
_symmetry.space_group_name_H-M   'P 1'
#
loop_
_entity.id
_entity.type
_entity.pdbx_description
1 polymer ?
#
loop_
_entity_poly.entity_id
_entity_poly.type
_entity_poly.pdbx_seq_one_letter_code
_entity_poly.pdbx_strand_id
1 'polypeptide(L)'
;MADVAYGEEGHPAGARLTRRERLETVARALWRVYRRHPWLPHLTPLGRPLPLPGVAAHGEQLLTALDGLGLEPAAMLDIEILIYSYVQGLAVHLEREAQAMSATGLSEQQWLDRQLTGLNAIAASNRFPRFASLIRSLDAQGYDFDLDKLFEFGLATLLDGLALDG
;
A
#
# COMPACT_ATOMS: atom_id res chain seq x y z
N MET A 1 -18.67 7.22 11.70
CA MET A 1 -18.22 5.86 11.33
C MET A 1 -16.85 5.90 10.68
N ALA A 2 -16.66 6.56 9.52
CA ALA A 2 -15.34 6.66 8.88
C ALA A 2 -14.29 7.35 9.77
N ASP A 3 -14.62 8.49 10.35
CA ASP A 3 -13.72 9.23 11.25
C ASP A 3 -13.25 8.38 12.45
N VAL A 4 -14.19 7.70 13.11
CA VAL A 4 -13.90 6.78 14.22
C VAL A 4 -12.96 5.67 13.77
N ALA A 5 -13.22 5.05 12.61
CA ALA A 5 -12.39 3.97 12.09
C ALA A 5 -10.95 4.43 11.77
N TYR A 6 -10.78 5.64 11.19
CA TYR A 6 -9.46 6.24 11.01
C TYR A 6 -8.74 6.52 12.34
N GLY A 7 -9.49 6.85 13.39
CA GLY A 7 -8.95 7.13 14.73
C GLY A 7 -8.67 5.90 15.61
N GLU A 8 -8.94 4.67 15.15
CA GLU A 8 -8.73 3.45 15.96
C GLU A 8 -7.26 3.12 16.21
N GLU A 9 -6.38 3.49 15.28
CA GLU A 9 -4.95 3.26 15.40
C GLU A 9 -4.27 4.51 15.97
N GLY A 10 -3.74 4.39 17.17
CA GLY A 10 -2.90 5.42 17.78
C GLY A 10 -1.46 5.37 17.26
N HIS A 11 -0.75 6.49 17.39
CA HIS A 11 0.68 6.57 17.09
C HIS A 11 1.49 6.53 18.40
N PRO A 12 2.60 5.78 18.48
CA PRO A 12 3.39 5.69 19.69
C PRO A 12 4.00 7.05 20.04
N ALA A 13 3.40 7.75 20.98
CA ALA A 13 3.92 9.00 21.51
C ALA A 13 5.21 8.74 22.32
N GLY A 14 6.24 9.57 22.12
CA GLY A 14 7.46 9.56 22.93
C GLY A 14 8.52 8.50 22.57
N ALA A 15 8.30 7.66 21.55
CA ALA A 15 9.34 6.76 21.06
C ALA A 15 10.46 7.54 20.33
N ARG A 16 11.72 7.20 20.60
CA ARG A 16 12.90 7.72 19.88
C ARG A 16 13.04 6.97 18.54
N LEU A 17 12.09 7.22 17.65
CA LEU A 17 12.13 6.72 16.28
C LEU A 17 12.88 7.71 15.38
N THR A 18 13.68 7.15 14.46
CA THR A 18 14.20 7.86 13.29
C THR A 18 13.05 8.36 12.42
N ARG A 19 13.34 9.30 11.52
CA ARG A 19 12.35 9.81 10.56
C ARG A 19 11.72 8.70 9.73
N ARG A 20 12.55 7.82 9.16
CA ARG A 20 12.10 6.67 8.37
C ARG A 20 11.16 5.76 9.17
N GLU A 21 11.54 5.42 10.40
CA GLU A 21 10.70 4.59 11.28
C GLU A 21 9.36 5.26 11.63
N ARG A 22 9.31 6.60 11.76
CA ARG A 22 8.05 7.33 11.98
C ARG A 22 7.13 7.22 10.78
N LEU A 23 7.64 7.48 9.58
CA LEU A 23 6.87 7.37 8.33
C LEU A 23 6.34 5.94 8.14
N GLU A 24 7.19 4.93 8.36
CA GLU A 24 6.75 3.54 8.31
C GLU A 24 5.67 3.22 9.35
N THR A 25 5.81 3.74 10.58
CA THR A 25 4.85 3.51 11.65
C THR A 25 3.48 4.06 11.29
N VAL A 26 3.41 5.28 10.74
CA VAL A 26 2.15 5.89 10.31
C VAL A 26 1.55 5.13 9.12
N ALA A 27 2.35 4.80 8.11
CA ALA A 27 1.89 4.03 6.95
C ALA A 27 1.34 2.65 7.36
N ARG A 28 2.02 1.94 8.27
CA ARG A 28 1.55 0.66 8.84
C ARG A 28 0.29 0.81 9.68
N ALA A 29 0.15 1.91 10.43
CA ALA A 29 -1.08 2.20 11.18
C ALA A 29 -2.27 2.38 10.22
N LEU A 30 -2.10 3.19 9.18
CA LEU A 30 -3.12 3.38 8.15
C LEU A 30 -3.44 2.07 7.40
N TRP A 31 -2.43 1.25 7.09
CA TRP A 31 -2.63 -0.09 6.52
C TRP A 31 -3.50 -0.98 7.43
N ARG A 32 -3.24 -0.99 8.74
CA ARG A 32 -4.05 -1.75 9.71
C ARG A 32 -5.48 -1.25 9.80
N VAL A 33 -5.70 0.07 9.73
CA VAL A 33 -7.05 0.66 9.64
C VAL A 33 -7.78 0.10 8.42
N TYR A 34 -7.17 0.14 7.23
CA TYR A 34 -7.81 -0.35 6.02
C TYR A 34 -8.01 -1.87 6.01
N ARG A 35 -7.09 -2.63 6.60
CA ARG A 35 -7.26 -4.08 6.81
C ARG A 35 -8.47 -4.40 7.66
N ARG A 36 -8.71 -3.63 8.72
CA ARG A 36 -9.86 -3.79 9.60
C ARG A 36 -11.15 -3.28 8.96
N HIS A 37 -11.05 -2.28 8.09
CA HIS A 37 -12.18 -1.61 7.44
C HIS A 37 -11.97 -1.48 5.92
N PRO A 38 -12.06 -2.58 5.14
CA PRO A 38 -11.72 -2.60 3.71
C PRO A 38 -12.59 -1.69 2.81
N TRP A 39 -13.72 -1.21 3.32
CA TRP A 39 -14.60 -0.25 2.65
C TRP A 39 -14.06 1.20 2.67
N LEU A 40 -13.20 1.55 3.63
CA LEU A 40 -12.64 2.90 3.77
C LEU A 40 -11.85 3.42 2.56
N PRO A 41 -10.90 2.66 1.95
CA PRO A 41 -10.08 3.19 0.87
C PRO A 41 -10.90 3.57 -0.38
N HIS A 42 -12.16 3.14 -0.47
CA HIS A 42 -13.10 3.46 -1.55
C HIS A 42 -13.92 4.74 -1.32
N LEU A 43 -13.88 5.35 -0.13
CA LEU A 43 -14.81 6.43 0.23
C LEU A 43 -14.61 7.71 -0.58
N THR A 44 -13.37 8.09 -0.87
CA THR A 44 -13.07 9.37 -1.51
C THR A 44 -11.89 9.32 -2.45
N PRO A 45 -11.99 9.97 -3.63
CA PRO A 45 -10.85 10.26 -4.47
C PRO A 45 -9.83 11.17 -3.76
N LEU A 46 -8.56 11.03 -4.10
CA LEU A 46 -7.47 11.85 -3.55
C LEU A 46 -7.71 13.36 -3.68
N GLY A 47 -8.24 13.82 -4.81
CA GLY A 47 -8.54 15.24 -5.04
C GLY A 47 -9.77 15.79 -4.31
N ARG A 48 -10.40 15.01 -3.43
CA ARG A 48 -11.59 15.38 -2.65
C ARG A 48 -11.48 14.86 -1.21
N PRO A 49 -10.48 15.34 -0.44
CA PRO A 49 -10.24 14.83 0.91
C PRO A 49 -11.43 15.12 1.84
N LEU A 50 -11.71 14.19 2.75
CA LEU A 50 -12.68 14.41 3.82
C LEU A 50 -11.98 15.09 5.00
N PRO A 51 -12.50 16.22 5.51
CA PRO A 51 -11.96 16.89 6.69
C PRO A 51 -12.36 16.13 7.96
N LEU A 52 -11.72 14.98 8.20
CA LEU A 52 -11.98 14.11 9.34
C LEU A 52 -10.80 14.18 10.33
N PRO A 53 -11.05 14.43 11.64
CA PRO A 53 -10.01 14.44 12.66
C PRO A 53 -9.13 13.18 12.69
N GLY A 54 -9.72 12.00 12.50
CA GLY A 54 -8.98 10.74 12.45
C GLY A 54 -8.00 10.69 11.29
N VAL A 55 -8.37 11.20 10.10
CA VAL A 55 -7.48 11.31 8.94
C VAL A 55 -6.40 12.36 9.20
N ALA A 56 -6.79 13.52 9.71
CA ALA A 56 -5.87 14.60 10.05
C ALA A 56 -4.81 14.18 11.07
N ALA A 57 -5.14 13.28 12.00
CA ALA A 57 -4.17 12.74 12.96
C ALA A 57 -3.06 11.92 12.30
N HIS A 58 -3.35 11.14 11.25
CA HIS A 58 -2.32 10.45 10.46
C HIS A 58 -1.47 11.45 9.67
N GLY A 59 -2.11 12.41 9.01
CA GLY A 59 -1.43 13.47 8.25
C GLY A 59 -0.48 14.29 9.12
N GLU A 60 -0.91 14.70 10.31
CA GLU A 60 -0.08 15.42 11.29
C GLU A 60 1.20 14.66 11.65
N GLN A 61 1.11 13.34 11.84
CA GLN A 61 2.29 12.52 12.16
C GLN A 61 3.23 12.35 10.96
N LEU A 62 2.71 12.24 9.74
CA LEU A 62 3.52 12.23 8.53
C LEU A 62 4.26 13.57 8.36
N LEU A 63 3.53 14.68 8.47
CA LEU A 63 4.11 16.03 8.36
C LEU A 63 5.14 16.29 9.46
N THR A 64 4.87 15.87 10.70
CA THR A 64 5.83 15.94 11.82
C THR A 64 7.12 15.17 11.52
N ALA A 65 7.01 14.00 10.86
CA ALA A 65 8.20 13.24 10.48
C ALA A 65 9.00 13.94 9.36
N LEU A 66 8.33 14.63 8.44
CA LEU A 66 8.97 15.38 7.34
C LEU A 66 9.54 16.74 7.79
N ASP A 67 9.14 17.23 8.96
CA ASP A 67 9.62 18.50 9.49
C ASP A 67 11.15 18.55 9.64
N GLY A 68 11.71 19.75 9.51
CA GLY A 68 13.15 20.01 9.62
C GLY A 68 14.00 19.57 8.42
N LEU A 69 13.39 19.07 7.33
CA LEU A 69 14.09 18.71 6.09
C LEU A 69 14.38 19.89 5.14
N GLY A 70 13.90 21.09 5.46
CA GLY A 70 14.01 22.25 4.57
C GLY A 70 13.18 22.14 3.29
N LEU A 71 12.15 21.29 3.29
CA LEU A 71 11.21 21.14 2.19
C LEU A 71 10.30 22.37 2.09
N GLU A 72 10.01 22.79 0.86
CA GLU A 72 8.93 23.76 0.62
C GLU A 72 7.58 23.17 1.06
N PRO A 73 6.65 23.98 1.60
CA PRO A 73 5.38 23.46 2.13
C PRO A 73 4.57 22.61 1.15
N ALA A 74 4.58 22.97 -0.13
CA ALA A 74 3.90 22.20 -1.18
C ALA A 74 4.54 20.82 -1.39
N ALA A 75 5.88 20.75 -1.38
CA ALA A 75 6.59 19.47 -1.52
C ALA A 75 6.36 18.56 -0.31
N MET A 76 6.29 19.13 0.90
CA MET A 76 5.95 18.39 2.11
C MET A 76 4.55 17.77 2.02
N LEU A 77 3.56 18.53 1.54
CA LEU A 77 2.21 18.04 1.30
C LEU A 77 2.17 16.98 0.19
N ASP A 78 2.90 17.17 -0.91
CA ASP A 78 2.95 16.19 -2.00
C ASP A 78 3.52 14.85 -1.51
N ILE A 79 4.53 14.86 -0.63
CA ILE A 79 5.09 13.63 -0.04
C ILE A 79 4.08 12.96 0.90
N GLU A 80 3.39 13.72 1.75
CA GLU A 80 2.34 13.20 2.62
C GLU A 80 1.23 12.52 1.80
N ILE A 81 0.72 13.21 0.78
CA ILE A 81 -0.29 12.67 -0.13
C ILE A 81 0.23 11.44 -0.88
N LEU A 82 1.50 11.42 -1.29
CA LEU A 82 2.09 10.29 -2.00
C LEU A 82 2.12 9.02 -1.13
N ILE A 83 2.53 9.15 0.14
CA ILE A 83 2.54 8.04 1.09
C ILE A 83 1.10 7.56 1.34
N TYR A 84 0.16 8.48 1.60
CA TYR A 84 -1.25 8.14 1.77
C TYR A 84 -1.81 7.40 0.54
N SER A 85 -1.52 7.91 -0.66
CA SER A 85 -1.97 7.35 -1.94
C SER A 85 -1.42 5.95 -2.17
N TYR A 86 -0.17 5.69 -1.79
CA TYR A 86 0.42 4.36 -1.85
C TYR A 86 -0.35 3.36 -0.98
N VAL A 87 -0.60 3.72 0.29
CA VAL A 87 -1.32 2.86 1.24
C VAL A 87 -2.76 2.64 0.75
N GLN A 88 -3.47 3.70 0.36
CA GLN A 88 -4.85 3.63 -0.14
C GLN A 88 -4.92 2.79 -1.43
N GLY A 89 -3.97 2.98 -2.35
CA GLY A 89 -3.94 2.32 -3.66
C GLY A 89 -3.73 0.81 -3.59
N LEU A 90 -2.99 0.31 -2.60
CA LEU A 90 -2.94 -1.12 -2.31
C LEU A 90 -4.19 -1.58 -1.56
N ALA A 91 -4.67 -0.79 -0.60
CA ALA A 91 -5.77 -1.17 0.27
C ALA A 91 -7.11 -1.36 -0.47
N VAL A 92 -7.35 -0.65 -1.58
CA VAL A 92 -8.55 -0.90 -2.42
C VAL A 92 -8.64 -2.33 -2.94
N HIS A 93 -7.53 -3.09 -2.96
CA HIS A 93 -7.54 -4.49 -3.39
C HIS A 93 -8.04 -5.46 -2.32
N LEU A 94 -8.08 -5.06 -1.04
CA LEU A 94 -8.60 -5.90 0.04
C LEU A 94 -10.08 -6.25 -0.16
N GLU A 95 -10.90 -5.24 -0.42
CA GLU A 95 -12.33 -5.41 -0.69
C GLU A 95 -12.56 -6.06 -2.07
N ARG A 96 -11.74 -5.71 -3.08
CA ARG A 96 -11.84 -6.32 -4.42
C ARG A 96 -11.57 -7.82 -4.39
N GLU A 97 -10.60 -8.27 -3.60
CA GLU A 97 -10.29 -9.70 -3.47
C GLU A 97 -11.42 -10.43 -2.74
N ALA A 98 -11.97 -9.85 -1.66
CA ALA A 98 -13.13 -10.41 -0.99
C ALA A 98 -14.34 -10.56 -1.95
N GLN A 99 -14.57 -9.56 -2.81
CA GLN A 99 -15.61 -9.59 -3.83
C GLN A 99 -15.33 -10.64 -4.91
N ALA A 100 -14.08 -10.76 -5.37
CA ALA A 100 -13.67 -11.75 -6.37
C ALA A 100 -13.84 -13.19 -5.83
N MET A 101 -13.42 -13.44 -4.59
CA MET A 101 -13.60 -14.73 -3.93
C MET A 101 -15.09 -15.05 -3.75
N SER A 102 -15.92 -14.07 -3.36
CA SER A 102 -17.37 -14.25 -3.26
C SER A 102 -18.03 -14.58 -4.60
N ALA A 103 -17.59 -13.92 -5.69
CA ALA A 103 -18.16 -14.11 -7.02
C ALA A 103 -17.71 -15.42 -7.70
N THR A 104 -16.47 -15.85 -7.47
CA THR A 104 -15.87 -17.01 -8.15
C THR A 104 -15.85 -18.28 -7.31
N GLY A 105 -15.91 -18.15 -5.98
CA GLY A 105 -15.70 -19.24 -5.03
C GLY A 105 -14.25 -19.73 -4.93
N LEU A 106 -13.29 -18.97 -5.46
CA LEU A 106 -11.87 -19.34 -5.49
C LEU A 106 -11.06 -18.42 -4.59
N SER A 107 -10.10 -18.99 -3.86
CA SER A 107 -9.06 -18.18 -3.24
C SER A 107 -8.13 -17.59 -4.30
N GLU A 108 -7.42 -16.52 -3.96
CA GLU A 108 -6.38 -15.90 -4.79
C GLU A 108 -5.41 -16.93 -5.38
N GLN A 109 -4.87 -17.83 -4.54
CA GLN A 109 -3.96 -18.88 -5.00
C GLN A 109 -4.61 -19.82 -6.02
N GLN A 110 -5.84 -20.27 -5.75
CA GLN A 110 -6.57 -21.15 -6.67
C GLN A 110 -6.88 -20.47 -7.99
N TRP A 111 -7.17 -19.17 -7.94
CA TRP A 111 -7.32 -18.36 -9.14
C TRP A 111 -6.02 -18.32 -9.93
N LEU A 112 -4.89 -17.96 -9.31
CA LEU A 112 -3.59 -17.90 -9.96
C LEU A 112 -3.17 -19.24 -10.58
N ASP A 113 -3.38 -20.35 -9.88
CA ASP A 113 -3.09 -21.70 -10.38
C ASP A 113 -3.84 -22.00 -11.69
N ARG A 114 -5.10 -21.55 -11.81
CA ARG A 114 -5.89 -21.70 -13.05
C ARG A 114 -5.36 -20.83 -14.19
N GLN A 115 -4.71 -19.71 -13.87
CA GLN A 115 -4.15 -18.79 -14.87
C GLN A 115 -2.79 -19.23 -15.43
N LEU A 116 -2.09 -20.17 -14.78
CA LEU A 116 -0.75 -20.62 -15.19
C LEU A 116 -0.67 -21.04 -16.66
N THR A 117 -1.66 -21.77 -17.17
CA THR A 117 -1.72 -22.17 -18.59
C THR A 117 -1.75 -20.95 -19.53
N GLY A 118 -2.54 -19.93 -19.18
CA GLY A 118 -2.61 -18.69 -19.95
C GLY A 118 -1.32 -17.89 -19.90
N LEU A 119 -0.71 -17.78 -18.70
CA LEU A 119 0.58 -17.11 -18.50
C LEU A 119 1.69 -17.80 -19.32
N ASN A 120 1.71 -19.13 -19.35
CA ASN A 120 2.64 -19.92 -20.15
C ASN A 120 2.42 -19.72 -21.66
N ALA A 121 1.17 -19.65 -22.13
CA ALA A 121 0.87 -19.35 -23.52
C ALA A 121 1.36 -17.95 -23.93
N ILE A 122 1.18 -16.94 -23.06
CA ILE A 122 1.70 -15.59 -23.26
C ILE A 122 3.24 -15.61 -23.34
N ALA A 123 3.90 -16.31 -22.41
CA ALA A 123 5.35 -16.44 -22.39
C ALA A 123 5.91 -17.16 -23.64
N ALA A 124 5.17 -18.12 -24.20
CA ALA A 124 5.55 -18.85 -25.41
C ALA A 124 5.32 -18.06 -26.72
N SER A 125 4.57 -16.95 -26.68
CA SER A 125 4.19 -16.19 -27.88
C SER A 125 5.34 -15.44 -28.58
N ASN A 126 6.55 -15.43 -28.01
CA ASN A 126 7.71 -14.63 -28.45
C ASN A 126 7.48 -13.10 -28.52
N ARG A 127 6.29 -12.60 -28.17
CA ARG A 127 5.95 -11.17 -28.18
C ARG A 127 6.43 -10.41 -26.95
N PHE A 128 6.66 -11.12 -25.84
CA PHE A 128 6.97 -10.52 -24.54
C PHE A 128 8.26 -11.13 -23.94
N PRO A 129 9.43 -10.86 -24.54
CA PRO A 129 10.67 -11.58 -24.19
C PRO A 129 11.09 -11.42 -22.73
N ARG A 130 10.92 -10.22 -22.15
CA ARG A 130 11.24 -9.97 -20.73
C ARG A 130 10.29 -10.70 -19.77
N PHE A 131 9.00 -10.65 -20.06
CA PHE A 131 7.99 -11.37 -19.28
C PHE A 131 8.19 -12.89 -19.37
N ALA A 132 8.42 -13.41 -20.57
CA ALA A 132 8.72 -14.81 -20.79
C ALA A 132 9.98 -15.26 -20.03
N SER A 133 11.02 -14.42 -19.99
CA SER A 133 12.22 -14.69 -19.19
C SER A 133 11.92 -14.75 -17.70
N LEU A 134 11.08 -13.84 -17.20
CA LEU A 134 10.67 -13.82 -15.79
C LEU A 134 9.89 -15.09 -15.43
N ILE A 135 8.86 -15.44 -16.20
CA ILE A 135 8.04 -16.64 -15.96
C ILE A 135 8.88 -17.91 -15.96
N ARG A 136 9.90 -18.03 -16.83
CA ARG A 136 10.83 -19.16 -16.83
C ARG A 136 11.81 -19.18 -15.65
N SER A 137 12.04 -18.03 -15.02
CA SER A 137 12.96 -17.90 -13.89
C SER A 137 12.27 -18.13 -12.54
N LEU A 138 10.95 -17.96 -12.48
CA LEU A 138 10.15 -18.43 -11.36
C LEU A 138 10.22 -19.97 -11.34
N ASP A 139 10.51 -20.54 -10.18
CA ASP A 139 10.63 -21.99 -10.01
C ASP A 139 9.24 -22.65 -10.00
N ALA A 140 9.18 -23.94 -9.67
CA ALA A 140 7.92 -24.67 -9.56
C ALA A 140 6.96 -24.11 -8.50
N GLN A 141 7.45 -23.32 -7.53
CA GLN A 141 6.64 -22.64 -6.52
C GLN A 141 6.09 -21.30 -7.04
N GLY A 142 6.61 -20.78 -8.14
CA GLY A 142 6.08 -19.59 -8.79
C GLY A 142 6.35 -18.31 -7.99
N TYR A 143 5.40 -17.38 -8.06
CA TYR A 143 5.39 -16.16 -7.27
C TYR A 143 4.22 -16.23 -6.28
N ASP A 144 4.55 -16.32 -4.99
CA ASP A 144 3.60 -16.25 -3.88
C ASP A 144 3.21 -14.78 -3.65
N PHE A 145 2.16 -14.35 -4.35
CA PHE A 145 1.63 -13.01 -4.15
C PHE A 145 1.02 -12.91 -2.76
N ASP A 146 1.41 -11.85 -2.04
CA ASP A 146 0.90 -11.53 -0.73
C ASP A 146 0.83 -10.01 -0.63
N LEU A 147 -0.37 -9.49 -0.44
CA LEU A 147 -0.61 -8.06 -0.42
C LEU A 147 0.07 -7.36 0.77
N ASP A 148 0.23 -8.03 1.92
CA ASP A 148 0.97 -7.49 3.07
C ASP A 148 2.47 -7.42 2.76
N LYS A 149 3.04 -8.46 2.13
CA LYS A 149 4.45 -8.44 1.69
C LYS A 149 4.68 -7.36 0.63
N LEU A 150 3.75 -7.20 -0.31
CA LEU A 150 3.83 -6.16 -1.33
C LEU A 150 3.76 -4.76 -0.71
N PHE A 151 2.89 -4.57 0.28
CA PHE A 151 2.79 -3.33 1.05
C PHE A 151 4.11 -2.97 1.73
N GLU A 152 4.74 -3.89 2.45
CA GLU A 152 6.03 -3.63 3.12
C GLU A 152 7.16 -3.37 2.11
N PHE A 153 7.24 -4.17 1.04
CA PHE A 153 8.25 -4.01 -0.01
C PHE A 153 8.13 -2.65 -0.71
N GLY A 154 6.93 -2.25 -1.12
CA GLY A 154 6.72 -0.99 -1.82
C GLY A 154 6.87 0.22 -0.90
N LEU A 155 6.55 0.10 0.40
CA LEU A 155 6.76 1.18 1.37
C LEU A 155 8.25 1.45 1.55
N ALA A 156 9.05 0.40 1.77
CA ALA A 156 10.49 0.52 1.85
C ALA A 156 11.07 1.16 0.57
N THR A 157 10.67 0.65 -0.59
CA THR A 157 11.11 1.17 -1.90
C THR A 157 10.73 2.63 -2.11
N LEU A 158 9.51 3.03 -1.71
CA LEU A 158 9.03 4.40 -1.82
C LEU A 158 9.86 5.34 -0.94
N LEU A 159 10.09 4.98 0.32
CA LEU A 159 10.86 5.80 1.26
C LEU A 159 12.34 5.90 0.85
N ASP A 160 12.92 4.82 0.33
CA ASP A 160 14.29 4.82 -0.19
C ASP A 160 14.41 5.76 -1.40
N GLY A 161 13.41 5.78 -2.28
CA GLY A 161 13.36 6.66 -3.45
C GLY A 161 13.20 8.15 -3.11
N LEU A 162 12.62 8.46 -1.95
CA LEU A 162 12.52 9.84 -1.44
C LEU A 162 13.83 10.33 -0.80
N ALA A 163 14.84 9.46 -0.66
CA ALA A 163 16.15 9.77 -0.08
C ALA A 163 16.05 10.51 1.27
N LEU A 164 15.09 10.09 2.12
CA LEU A 164 14.81 10.73 3.42
C LEU A 164 15.83 10.37 4.51
N ASP A 165 17.07 10.10 4.11
CA ASP A 165 18.18 9.77 4.99
C ASP A 165 18.67 11.03 5.71
N GLY A 166 18.00 11.36 6.81
CA GLY A 166 18.36 12.41 7.76
C GLY A 166 17.80 12.14 9.14
#